data_AF-M4C4A4-F1
#
_entry.id   AF-M4C4A4-F1
#
_cell.length_a   1.000
_cell.length_b   1.000
_cell.length_c   1.000
_cell.angle_alpha   90.00
_cell.angle_beta   90.00
_cell.angle_gamma   90.00
#
_symmetry.space_group_name_H-M   'P 1'
#
loop_
_entity.id
_entity.type
_entity.pdbx_description
1 polymer ?
#
loop_
_entity_poly.entity_id
_entity_poly.type
_entity_poly.pdbx_seq_one_letter_code
_entity_poly.pdbx_strand_id
1 'polypeptide(L)'
;MDPWNQHLWSRHWMAVRTTHMDSTILVINVYVPTDKSERGGIFDFLRRTLVSYEGPVVLGGVFNCTLNPHLDRSYKTTTGRHDSPALRRLLARVQMSDVLEDELRRIEDE
;
A
#
# COMPACT_ATOMS: atom_id res chain seq x y z
N MET A 1 12.66 -4.68 16.10
CA MET A 1 11.81 -4.93 14.91
C MET A 1 12.00 -6.38 14.54
N ASP A 2 10.92 -7.14 14.47
CA ASP A 2 10.95 -8.59 14.26
C ASP A 2 10.46 -8.94 12.86
N PRO A 3 11.16 -9.79 12.09
CA PRO A 3 10.69 -10.19 10.78
C PRO A 3 9.28 -10.83 10.83
N TRP A 4 8.43 -10.47 9.87
CA TRP A 4 7.10 -11.08 9.69
C TRP A 4 7.05 -11.78 8.33
N ASN A 5 6.66 -13.06 8.33
CA ASN A 5 6.59 -13.89 7.12
C ASN A 5 7.87 -13.84 6.26
N GLN A 6 9.05 -13.87 6.91
CA GLN A 6 10.35 -13.71 6.23
C GLN A 6 10.59 -14.70 5.09
N HIS A 7 10.09 -15.93 5.23
CA HIS A 7 10.20 -16.98 4.21
C HIS A 7 9.44 -16.65 2.91
N LEU A 8 8.55 -15.65 2.93
CA LEU A 8 7.79 -15.19 1.76
C LEU A 8 8.34 -13.88 1.17
N TRP A 9 9.37 -13.29 1.78
CA TRP A 9 9.93 -12.02 1.30
C TRP A 9 10.49 -12.13 -0.10
N SER A 10 10.48 -11.01 -0.82
CA SER A 10 11.08 -10.89 -2.13
C SER A 10 11.62 -9.47 -2.34
N ARG A 11 12.24 -9.22 -3.48
CA ARG A 11 12.63 -7.85 -3.88
C ARG A 11 11.46 -6.85 -3.95
N HIS A 12 10.21 -7.34 -3.95
CA HIS A 12 9.02 -6.51 -4.10
C HIS A 12 8.30 -6.22 -2.79
N TRP A 13 8.59 -6.96 -1.72
CA TRP A 13 7.99 -6.70 -0.42
C TRP A 13 8.79 -7.34 0.73
N MET A 14 8.79 -6.65 1.86
CA MET A 14 9.31 -7.13 3.14
C MET A 14 8.43 -6.55 4.26
N ALA A 15 8.38 -7.22 5.40
CA ALA A 15 7.54 -6.77 6.51
C ALA A 15 8.14 -7.09 7.87
N VAL A 16 8.03 -6.16 8.79
CA VAL A 16 8.51 -6.29 10.17
C VAL A 16 7.42 -5.90 11.15
N ARG A 17 7.40 -6.55 12.31
CA ARG A 17 6.63 -6.11 13.47
C ARG A 17 7.48 -5.17 14.31
N THR A 18 6.87 -4.10 14.78
CA THR A 18 7.49 -3.16 15.71
C THR A 18 6.49 -2.76 16.77
N THR A 19 6.96 -2.45 17.97
CA THR A 19 6.10 -1.97 19.05
C THR A 19 6.26 -0.46 19.17
N HIS A 20 5.13 0.25 19.23
CA HIS A 20 5.07 1.68 19.45
C HIS A 20 3.89 1.99 20.39
N MET A 21 4.16 2.67 21.51
CA MET A 21 3.15 3.04 22.51
C MET A 21 2.24 1.85 22.87
N ASP A 22 2.86 0.73 23.27
CA ASP A 22 2.21 -0.53 23.66
C ASP A 22 1.40 -1.25 22.56
N SER A 23 1.41 -0.74 21.33
CA SER A 23 0.77 -1.37 20.17
C SER A 23 1.79 -2.03 19.27
N THR A 24 1.56 -3.30 18.91
CA THR A 24 2.35 -3.96 17.86
C THR A 24 1.80 -3.57 16.50
N ILE A 25 2.66 -2.97 15.67
CA ILE A 25 2.35 -2.50 14.32
C ILE A 25 3.11 -3.37 13.32
N LEU A 26 2.42 -3.82 12.27
CA LEU A 26 3.05 -4.41 11.10
C LEU A 26 3.43 -3.31 10.11
N VAL A 27 4.73 -3.17 9.87
CA VAL A 27 5.27 -2.24 8.87
C VAL A 27 5.68 -3.04 7.65
N ILE A 28 5.11 -2.70 6.50
CA ILE A 28 5.34 -3.36 5.22
C ILE A 28 5.96 -2.34 4.27
N ASN A 29 7.13 -2.69 3.73
CA ASN A 29 7.75 -1.93 2.65
C ASN A 29 7.55 -2.67 1.33
N VAL A 30 7.10 -1.96 0.30
CA VAL A 30 6.93 -2.51 -1.05
C VAL A 30 7.79 -1.79 -2.08
N TYR A 31 8.23 -2.56 -3.08
CA TYR A 31 8.80 -2.05 -4.32
C TYR A 31 8.09 -2.73 -5.48
N VAL A 32 6.97 -2.18 -5.89
CA VAL A 32 6.04 -2.78 -6.85
C VAL A 32 6.54 -2.53 -8.29
N PRO A 33 6.46 -3.49 -9.22
CA PRO A 33 6.86 -3.28 -10.61
C PRO A 33 6.10 -2.15 -11.33
N THR A 34 6.79 -1.50 -12.28
CA THR A 34 6.16 -0.53 -13.20
C THR A 34 5.23 -1.21 -14.21
N ASP A 35 5.53 -2.45 -14.59
CA ASP A 35 4.70 -3.27 -15.46
C ASP A 35 3.32 -3.53 -14.82
N LYS A 36 2.25 -3.27 -15.58
CA LYS A 36 0.88 -3.38 -15.06
C LYS A 36 0.49 -4.82 -14.74
N SER A 37 0.95 -5.78 -15.53
CA SER A 37 0.57 -7.19 -15.40
C SER A 37 1.20 -7.80 -14.15
N GLU A 38 2.45 -7.44 -13.85
CA GLU A 38 3.14 -7.89 -12.64
C GLU A 38 2.64 -7.19 -11.38
N ARG A 39 2.35 -5.89 -11.47
CA ARG A 39 1.89 -5.06 -10.35
C ARG A 39 0.64 -5.62 -9.67
N GLY A 40 -0.36 -6.04 -10.45
CA GLY A 40 -1.60 -6.59 -9.90
C GLY A 40 -1.37 -7.81 -9.00
N GLY A 41 -0.44 -8.68 -9.41
CA GLY A 41 -0.07 -9.89 -8.66
C GLY A 41 0.49 -9.59 -7.27
N ILE A 42 1.28 -8.52 -7.12
CA ILE A 42 1.81 -8.10 -5.82
C ILE A 42 0.69 -7.65 -4.87
N PHE A 43 -0.24 -6.82 -5.34
CA PHE A 43 -1.36 -6.36 -4.50
C PHE A 43 -2.31 -7.51 -4.13
N ASP A 44 -2.60 -8.42 -5.07
CA ASP A 44 -3.42 -9.60 -4.78
C ASP A 44 -2.72 -10.60 -3.85
N PHE A 45 -1.39 -10.68 -3.90
CA PHE A 45 -0.61 -11.42 -2.91
C PHE A 45 -0.73 -10.78 -1.53
N LEU A 46 -0.46 -9.48 -1.39
CA LEU A 46 -0.57 -8.76 -0.12
C LEU A 46 -1.98 -8.87 0.47
N ARG A 47 -3.01 -8.75 -0.37
CA ARG A 47 -4.41 -8.88 0.05
C ARG A 47 -4.71 -10.24 0.68
N ARG A 48 -4.16 -11.32 0.12
CA ARG A 48 -4.31 -12.68 0.65
C ARG A 48 -3.49 -12.87 1.92
N THR A 49 -2.26 -12.37 1.94
CA THR A 49 -1.35 -12.48 3.07
C THR A 49 -1.83 -11.69 4.30
N LEU A 50 -2.51 -10.57 4.10
CA LEU A 50 -3.00 -9.70 5.17
C LEU A 50 -4.43 -10.01 5.63
N VAL A 51 -5.19 -10.85 4.93
CA VAL A 51 -6.60 -11.12 5.28
C VAL A 51 -6.78 -11.73 6.66
N SER A 52 -5.76 -12.42 7.18
CA SER A 52 -5.74 -13.05 8.50
C SER A 52 -4.86 -12.31 9.50
N TYR A 53 -4.31 -11.15 9.14
CA TYR A 53 -3.54 -10.35 10.07
C TYR A 53 -4.49 -9.47 10.87
N GLU A 54 -4.39 -9.57 12.20
CA GLU A 54 -5.13 -8.71 13.12
C GLU A 54 -4.17 -7.66 13.69
N GLY A 55 -4.60 -6.40 13.67
CA GLY A 55 -3.85 -5.28 14.21
C GLY A 55 -3.50 -4.19 13.19
N PRO A 56 -2.86 -3.11 13.65
CA PRO A 56 -2.52 -1.98 12.79
C PRO A 56 -1.45 -2.35 11.77
N VAL A 57 -1.68 -1.94 10.52
CA VAL A 57 -0.77 -2.13 9.39
C VAL A 57 -0.40 -0.79 8.80
N VAL A 58 0.89 -0.58 8.58
CA VAL A 58 1.43 0.52 7.78
C VAL A 58 2.06 -0.07 6.53
N LEU A 59 1.57 0.33 5.36
CA LEU A 59 2.09 -0.09 4.06
C LEU A 59 2.69 1.12 3.36
N GLY A 60 3.99 1.07 3.07
CA GLY A 60 4.72 2.15 2.41
C GLY A 60 5.70 1.64 1.37
N GLY A 61 6.32 2.57 0.64
CA GLY A 61 7.33 2.27 -0.38
C GLY A 61 6.91 2.76 -1.77
N VAL A 62 7.41 2.10 -2.82
CA VAL A 62 7.18 2.50 -4.20
C VAL A 62 6.09 1.62 -4.83
N PHE A 63 4.89 2.18 -4.98
CA PHE A 63 3.73 1.46 -5.51
C PHE A 63 3.68 1.43 -7.05
N ASN A 64 4.43 2.31 -7.72
CA ASN A 64 4.45 2.48 -9.18
C ASN A 64 3.03 2.58 -9.81
N CYS A 65 2.09 3.13 -9.07
CA CYS A 65 0.74 3.46 -9.51
C CYS A 65 0.22 4.69 -8.75
N THR A 66 -0.78 5.32 -9.34
CA THR A 66 -1.43 6.53 -8.85
C THR A 66 -2.84 6.16 -8.42
N LEU A 67 -3.18 6.35 -7.15
CA LEU A 67 -4.52 6.11 -6.62
C LEU A 67 -5.45 7.32 -6.87
N ASN A 68 -4.97 8.53 -6.61
CA ASN A 68 -5.69 9.76 -6.90
C ASN A 68 -4.92 10.55 -7.97
N PRO A 69 -5.46 10.70 -9.20
CA PRO A 69 -4.81 11.48 -10.25
C PRO A 69 -4.56 12.94 -9.89
N HIS A 70 -5.35 13.54 -8.98
CA HIS A 70 -5.15 14.91 -8.53
C HIS A 70 -3.92 15.07 -7.63
N LEU A 71 -3.50 13.98 -6.97
CA LEU A 71 -2.26 13.91 -6.20
C LEU A 71 -1.03 13.58 -7.06
N ASP A 72 -1.23 13.23 -8.34
CA ASP A 72 -0.14 12.91 -9.25
C ASP A 72 0.60 14.17 -9.66
N ARG A 73 1.89 14.26 -9.30
CA ARG A 73 2.76 15.40 -9.66
C ARG A 73 3.38 15.26 -11.06
N SER A 74 2.93 14.30 -11.86
CA SER A 74 3.42 14.09 -13.22
C SER A 74 3.01 15.24 -14.16
N TYR A 75 4.00 15.92 -14.76
CA TYR A 75 3.82 17.02 -15.71
C TYR A 75 3.06 16.66 -17.01
N LYS A 76 2.72 15.39 -17.21
CA LYS A 76 1.92 14.91 -18.35
C LYS A 76 0.64 14.30 -17.79
N THR A 77 -0.51 14.75 -18.26
CA THR A 77 -1.82 14.11 -18.02
C THR A 77 -1.77 12.68 -18.53
N THR A 78 -1.47 11.72 -17.66
CA THR A 78 -1.45 10.30 -17.97
C THR A 78 -2.81 9.70 -17.62
N THR A 79 -3.86 10.09 -18.38
CA THR A 79 -5.23 9.58 -18.21
C THR A 79 -5.24 8.06 -17.97
N GLY A 80 -5.42 7.66 -16.71
CA GLY A 80 -5.57 6.25 -16.27
C GLY A 80 -4.38 5.31 -16.50
N ARG A 81 -3.22 5.75 -17.02
CA ARG A 81 -2.10 4.83 -17.29
C ARG A 81 -1.47 4.30 -16.00
N HIS A 82 -1.57 5.05 -14.90
CA HIS A 82 -0.99 4.65 -13.62
C HIS A 82 -2.02 4.15 -12.60
N ASP A 83 -3.32 4.12 -12.92
CA ASP A 83 -4.32 3.56 -12.01
C ASP A 83 -4.09 2.07 -11.76
N SER A 84 -4.47 1.61 -10.56
CA SER A 84 -4.37 0.22 -10.14
C SER A 84 -5.63 -0.21 -9.38
N PRO A 85 -6.60 -0.82 -10.08
CA PRO A 85 -7.78 -1.40 -9.43
C PRO A 85 -7.44 -2.45 -8.36
N ALA A 86 -6.30 -3.14 -8.51
CA ALA A 86 -5.83 -4.12 -7.54
C ALA A 86 -5.41 -3.47 -6.21
N LEU A 87 -4.82 -2.27 -6.24
CA LEU A 87 -4.49 -1.52 -5.03
C LEU A 87 -5.78 -1.09 -4.31
N ARG A 88 -6.80 -0.60 -5.03
CA ARG A 88 -8.11 -0.27 -4.43
C ARG A 88 -8.76 -1.47 -3.75
N ARG A 89 -8.70 -2.64 -4.38
CA ARG A 89 -9.20 -3.89 -3.79
C ARG A 89 -8.43 -4.32 -2.55
N LEU A 90 -7.11 -4.11 -2.53
CA LEU A 90 -6.31 -4.30 -1.32
C LEU A 90 -6.82 -3.39 -0.21
N LEU A 91 -6.79 -2.07 -0.42
CA LEU A 91 -7.21 -1.07 0.56
C LEU A 91 -8.60 -1.36 1.14
N ALA A 92 -9.59 -1.61 0.28
CA ALA A 92 -10.96 -1.92 0.70
C ALA A 92 -11.05 -3.22 1.53
N ARG A 93 -10.28 -4.26 1.16
CA ARG A 93 -10.35 -5.56 1.83
C ARG A 93 -9.65 -5.56 3.19
N VAL A 94 -8.57 -4.81 3.33
CA VAL A 94 -7.80 -4.72 4.58
C VAL A 94 -8.12 -3.45 5.38
N GLN A 95 -9.20 -2.74 5.00
CA GLN A 95 -9.68 -1.53 5.67
C GLN A 95 -8.60 -0.46 5.87
N MET A 96 -7.73 -0.30 4.87
CA MET A 96 -6.68 0.72 4.87
C MET A 96 -7.14 1.96 4.11
N SER A 97 -6.71 3.14 4.58
CA SER A 97 -6.88 4.42 3.89
C SER A 97 -5.56 4.95 3.32
N ASP A 98 -5.65 5.82 2.32
CA ASP A 98 -4.51 6.59 1.82
C ASP A 98 -4.35 7.86 2.67
N VAL A 99 -3.21 7.98 3.34
CA VAL A 99 -2.94 9.07 4.29
C VAL A 99 -3.03 10.44 3.62
N LEU A 100 -2.61 10.56 2.35
CA LEU A 100 -2.64 11.84 1.63
C LEU A 100 -4.06 12.20 1.18
N GLU A 101 -4.87 11.20 0.85
CA GLU A 101 -6.28 11.42 0.52
C GLU A 101 -7.07 11.86 1.77
N ASP A 102 -6.79 11.25 2.92
CA ASP A 102 -7.41 11.66 4.18
C ASP A 102 -6.99 13.08 4.60
N GLU A 103 -5.73 13.47 4.36
CA GLU A 103 -5.24 14.82 4.62
C GLU A 103 -5.90 15.88 3.72
N LEU A 104 -6.05 15.59 2.41
CA LEU A 104 -6.78 16.48 1.50
C LEU A 104 -8.21 16.73 1.95
N ARG A 105 -8.93 15.68 2.34
CA ARG A 105 -10.32 15.82 2.81
C ARG A 105 -10.42 16.70 4.05
N ARG A 106 -9.47 16.58 4.98
CA ARG A 106 -9.43 17.44 6.17
C ARG A 106 -9.24 18.91 5.83
N ILE A 107 -8.38 19.22 4.85
CA ILE A 107 -8.15 20.60 4.40
C ILE A 107 -9.39 21.16 3.68
N GLU A 108 -10.14 20.34 2.95
CA GLU A 108 -11.37 20.76 2.26
C GLU A 108 -12.55 21.00 3.22
N ASP A 109 -12.54 20.34 4.38
CA ASP A 109 -13.58 20.47 5.42
C ASP A 109 -13.31 21.64 6.42
N GLU A 110 -12.15 22.29 6.33
CA GLU A 110 -11.74 23.49 7.12
C GLU A 110 -12.07 24.81 6.41
#